data_AF-K8X806-F1
#
_entry.id   AF-K8X806-F1
#
_cell.length_a   1.000
_cell.length_b   1.000
_cell.length_c   1.000
_cell.angle_alpha   90.00
_cell.angle_beta   90.00
_cell.angle_gamma   90.00
#
_symmetry.space_group_name_H-M   'P 1'
#
loop_
_entity.id
_entity.type
_entity.pdbx_description
1 polymer ?
#
loop_
_entity_poly.entity_id
_entity_poly.type
_entity_poly.pdbx_seq_one_letter_code
_entity_poly.pdbx_strand_id
1 'polypeptide(L)'
;MLKENVPINLPWTRLFNSHIGIFGNTGSGKSNTLAKLYTTLFNERIDALKHKSQFVIIDFNGEYTEDQLLSAKDKRIIILDSKKAKHKFQIEAVHFWDVETLSLLFQATTNTQQPFLRRVLSGKNKFRTTPLKRYVEKVFEKVFSTGEAKSDALDLGREIARMIECDSLQEHLKGITYYNKDKYFRHSNGVYYNSNGNGFDENIKPIIDEHIDLDGVDQFDELILRCYLQLCSDVVFGYAQYEHIQPVLARAKSSISALRNVLEIVDEAPQPHVLHVISLKKCKNEIKKILPLLIAKNFYINHKDAESLKSPPSRTLHLIIDEAHNILSEQSTREHEIWKDYRLELFEEIIKEGRKYGVYLTLSSQRPADISPTIVSQIHNFFIHRLVNDRDLMLLDNTISTLDSSSKALIPTLAKGCCVVTGTAFDLPMILKIDPLLKQHRPSSDDVNLEELWAQPSV
;
A
#
# COMPACT_ATOMS: atom_id res chain seq x y z
N MET A 1 -41.80 -14.50 21.79
CA MET A 1 -42.04 -14.19 20.37
C MET A 1 -41.19 -12.99 20.00
N LEU A 2 -40.10 -13.21 19.26
CA LEU A 2 -39.39 -12.10 18.61
C LEU A 2 -40.34 -11.51 17.57
N LYS A 3 -40.67 -10.22 17.67
CA LYS A 3 -41.48 -9.54 16.65
C LYS A 3 -40.65 -9.49 15.37
N GLU A 4 -41.04 -10.27 14.36
CA GLU A 4 -40.47 -10.19 13.03
C GLU A 4 -40.81 -8.82 12.41
N ASN A 5 -39.87 -8.23 11.66
CA ASN A 5 -40.01 -6.95 10.93
C ASN A 5 -40.10 -5.65 11.76
N VAL A 6 -39.53 -5.58 12.97
CA VAL A 6 -39.35 -4.30 13.66
C VAL A 6 -38.11 -3.58 13.10
N PRO A 7 -38.25 -2.38 12.51
CA PRO A 7 -37.09 -1.60 12.07
C PRO A 7 -36.28 -1.17 13.30
N ILE A 8 -34.96 -1.41 13.24
CA ILE A 8 -34.03 -1.06 14.32
C ILE A 8 -33.15 0.08 13.86
N ASN A 9 -33.21 1.21 14.58
CA ASN A 9 -32.34 2.36 14.37
C ASN A 9 -31.05 2.14 15.16
N LEU A 10 -29.91 2.05 14.46
CA LEU A 10 -28.61 1.93 15.11
C LEU A 10 -28.15 3.30 15.63
N PRO A 11 -27.48 3.36 16.80
CA PRO A 11 -26.95 4.60 17.37
C PRO A 11 -25.71 5.07 16.58
N TRP A 12 -25.94 5.69 15.41
CA TRP A 12 -24.91 6.03 14.43
C TRP A 12 -23.74 6.86 15.00
N THR A 13 -24.01 7.79 15.92
CA THR A 13 -22.96 8.62 16.55
C THR A 13 -21.98 7.80 17.35
N ARG A 14 -22.46 6.81 18.13
CA ARG A 14 -21.61 5.90 18.91
C ARG A 14 -20.93 4.88 18.00
N LEU A 15 -21.64 4.40 16.98
CA LEU A 15 -21.15 3.38 16.08
C LEU A 15 -20.00 3.88 15.20
N PHE A 16 -20.19 4.99 14.47
CA PHE A 16 -19.18 5.51 13.54
C PHE A 16 -18.07 6.33 14.20
N ASN A 17 -18.19 6.68 15.49
CA ASN A 17 -17.12 7.26 16.31
C ASN A 17 -16.28 6.16 17.03
N SER A 18 -16.18 4.98 16.40
CA SER A 18 -15.51 3.82 16.96
C SER A 18 -15.02 2.86 15.85
N HIS A 19 -14.18 1.89 16.20
CA HIS A 19 -13.76 0.85 15.27
C HIS A 19 -14.81 -0.27 15.19
N ILE A 20 -15.08 -0.77 13.98
CA ILE A 20 -16.12 -1.76 13.69
C ILE A 20 -15.49 -3.04 13.12
N GLY A 21 -15.93 -4.20 13.61
CA GLY A 21 -15.61 -5.52 13.06
C GLY A 21 -16.84 -6.17 12.44
N ILE A 22 -16.73 -6.66 11.20
CA ILE A 22 -17.78 -7.41 10.50
C ILE A 22 -17.22 -8.80 10.18
N PHE A 23 -17.65 -9.82 10.91
CA PHE A 23 -17.06 -11.16 10.84
C PHE A 23 -18.06 -12.22 10.42
N GLY A 24 -17.61 -13.25 9.70
CA GLY A 24 -18.50 -14.29 9.15
C GLY A 24 -17.94 -15.06 7.98
N ASN A 25 -18.37 -16.31 7.77
CA ASN A 25 -17.93 -17.13 6.63
C ASN A 25 -18.32 -16.50 5.27
N THR A 26 -17.73 -16.98 4.17
CA THR A 26 -18.17 -16.63 2.81
C THR A 26 -19.66 -16.96 2.63
N GLY A 27 -20.40 -16.07 1.95
CA GLY A 27 -21.85 -16.24 1.71
C GLY A 27 -22.75 -15.98 2.93
N SER A 28 -22.22 -15.65 4.11
CA SER A 28 -23.01 -15.41 5.33
C SER A 28 -23.76 -14.07 5.37
N GLY A 29 -23.38 -13.11 4.52
CA GLY A 29 -24.01 -11.79 4.42
C GLY A 29 -23.13 -10.59 4.83
N LYS A 30 -21.84 -10.79 5.15
CA LYS A 30 -20.90 -9.72 5.54
C LYS A 30 -20.90 -8.51 4.60
N SER A 31 -20.64 -8.73 3.30
CA SER A 31 -20.56 -7.66 2.31
C SER A 31 -21.86 -6.88 2.21
N ASN A 32 -23.00 -7.56 2.36
CA ASN A 32 -24.31 -6.92 2.42
C ASN A 32 -24.45 -6.05 3.67
N THR A 33 -23.98 -6.50 4.84
CA THR A 33 -23.98 -5.70 6.07
C THR A 33 -23.10 -4.47 5.95
N LEU A 34 -21.88 -4.62 5.44
CA LEU A 34 -20.99 -3.49 5.16
C LEU A 34 -21.69 -2.51 4.21
N ALA A 35 -22.20 -3.00 3.08
CA ALA A 35 -22.89 -2.18 2.09
C ALA A 35 -24.10 -1.46 2.71
N LYS A 36 -24.96 -2.18 3.43
CA LYS A 36 -26.17 -1.63 4.03
C LYS A 36 -25.85 -0.59 5.08
N LEU A 37 -24.86 -0.84 5.94
CA LEU A 37 -24.45 0.07 7.00
C LEU A 37 -24.03 1.44 6.44
N TYR A 38 -23.12 1.44 5.46
CA TYR A 38 -22.62 2.67 4.86
C TYR A 38 -23.63 3.32 3.91
N THR A 39 -24.39 2.55 3.13
CA THR A 39 -25.48 3.11 2.29
C THR A 39 -26.50 3.85 3.15
N THR A 40 -26.88 3.28 4.30
CA THR A 40 -27.84 3.91 5.22
C THR A 40 -27.27 5.20 5.80
N LEU A 41 -26.01 5.18 6.26
CA LEU A 41 -25.32 6.38 6.74
C LEU A 41 -25.31 7.49 5.67
N PHE A 42 -24.91 7.16 4.45
CA PHE A 42 -24.84 8.14 3.38
C PHE A 42 -26.21 8.70 3.02
N ASN A 43 -27.22 7.86 2.86
CA ASN A 43 -28.57 8.31 2.53
C ASN A 43 -29.15 9.28 3.58
N GLU A 44 -28.81 9.09 4.86
CA GLU A 44 -29.34 9.95 5.94
C GLU A 44 -28.49 11.20 6.22
N ARG A 45 -27.20 11.21 5.82
CA ARG A 45 -26.23 12.20 6.31
C ARG A 45 -25.29 12.78 5.25
N ILE A 46 -25.46 12.46 3.95
CA ILE A 46 -24.50 12.86 2.91
C ILE A 46 -24.15 14.36 2.94
N ASP A 47 -25.14 15.25 3.11
CA ASP A 47 -24.90 16.69 3.14
C ASP A 47 -24.10 17.15 4.36
N ALA A 48 -24.28 16.48 5.50
CA ALA A 48 -23.51 16.74 6.71
C ALA A 48 -22.08 16.17 6.65
N LEU A 49 -21.87 15.11 5.87
CA LEU A 49 -20.58 14.45 5.67
C LEU A 49 -19.69 15.18 4.66
N LYS A 50 -20.29 15.88 3.69
CA LYS A 50 -19.54 16.64 2.68
C LYS A 50 -18.54 17.61 3.33
N HIS A 51 -17.31 17.57 2.84
CA HIS A 51 -16.16 18.35 3.33
C HIS A 51 -15.71 18.08 4.77
N LYS A 52 -16.44 17.25 5.54
CA LYS A 52 -16.12 16.91 6.94
C LYS A 52 -15.63 15.48 7.10
N SER A 53 -16.10 14.54 6.28
CA SER A 53 -15.79 13.13 6.42
C SER A 53 -15.34 12.55 5.09
N GLN A 54 -14.30 11.71 5.14
CA GLN A 54 -13.81 10.94 4.01
C GLN A 54 -13.89 9.45 4.33
N PHE A 55 -14.33 8.67 3.35
CA PHE A 55 -14.49 7.22 3.45
C PHE A 55 -13.64 6.57 2.36
N VAL A 56 -12.85 5.57 2.73
CA VAL A 56 -11.96 4.85 1.81
C VAL A 56 -12.21 3.37 1.95
N ILE A 57 -12.71 2.73 0.90
CA ILE A 57 -12.92 1.29 0.84
C ILE A 57 -11.78 0.66 0.06
N ILE A 58 -11.05 -0.22 0.71
CA ILE A 58 -10.10 -1.14 0.09
C ILE A 58 -10.84 -2.44 -0.21
N ASP A 59 -11.10 -2.69 -1.49
CA ASP A 59 -11.95 -3.78 -1.98
C ASP A 59 -11.13 -4.83 -2.72
N PHE A 60 -10.94 -6.01 -2.10
CA PHE A 60 -10.12 -7.09 -2.67
C PHE A 60 -10.77 -7.83 -3.84
N ASN A 61 -12.11 -7.82 -3.90
CA ASN A 61 -12.91 -8.67 -4.79
C ASN A 61 -13.68 -7.87 -5.85
N GLY A 62 -13.71 -6.54 -5.73
CA GLY A 62 -14.41 -5.64 -6.64
C GLY A 62 -15.92 -5.62 -6.44
N GLU A 63 -16.39 -5.89 -5.23
CA GLU A 63 -17.81 -6.00 -4.87
C GLU A 63 -18.52 -4.63 -4.83
N TYR A 64 -17.80 -3.51 -4.73
CA TYR A 64 -18.39 -2.17 -4.55
C TYR A 64 -18.11 -1.20 -5.72
N THR A 65 -17.83 -1.75 -6.91
CA THR A 65 -17.28 -1.00 -8.07
C THR A 65 -18.32 -0.40 -9.03
N GLU A 66 -19.61 -0.45 -8.68
CA GLU A 66 -20.72 0.07 -9.48
C GLU A 66 -21.48 1.15 -8.67
N ASP A 67 -22.81 1.19 -8.72
CA ASP A 67 -23.63 2.21 -8.04
C ASP A 67 -23.93 1.87 -6.56
N GLN A 68 -23.24 0.88 -5.97
CA GLN A 68 -23.39 0.59 -4.55
C GLN A 68 -22.93 1.76 -3.67
N LEU A 69 -23.47 1.83 -2.44
CA LEU A 69 -23.11 2.76 -1.36
C LEU A 69 -23.50 4.22 -1.59
N LEU A 70 -23.08 4.80 -2.70
CA LEU A 70 -23.21 6.23 -2.99
C LEU A 70 -23.19 6.46 -4.49
N SER A 71 -23.93 7.47 -4.96
CA SER A 71 -23.95 7.84 -6.38
C SER A 71 -22.58 8.31 -6.88
N ALA A 72 -22.32 8.15 -8.19
CA ALA A 72 -21.06 8.52 -8.85
C ALA A 72 -20.63 9.98 -8.68
N LYS A 73 -21.54 10.89 -8.32
CA LYS A 73 -21.22 12.32 -8.08
C LYS A 73 -20.31 12.52 -6.86
N ASP A 74 -20.54 11.74 -5.80
CA ASP A 74 -19.85 11.90 -4.51
C ASP A 74 -18.88 10.71 -4.24
N LYS A 75 -18.77 9.78 -5.21
CA LYS A 75 -18.00 8.54 -5.15
C LYS A 75 -16.94 8.49 -6.25
N ARG A 76 -15.68 8.24 -5.88
CA ARG A 76 -14.59 7.95 -6.81
C ARG A 76 -14.26 6.46 -6.81
N ILE A 77 -14.27 5.83 -7.98
CA ILE A 77 -13.95 4.40 -8.15
C ILE A 77 -12.61 4.27 -8.87
N ILE A 78 -11.68 3.52 -8.29
CA ILE A 78 -10.36 3.25 -8.86
C ILE A 78 -10.22 1.72 -8.98
N ILE A 79 -10.32 1.19 -10.19
CA ILE A 79 -10.16 -0.24 -10.46
C ILE A 79 -8.73 -0.49 -10.91
N LEU A 80 -7.91 -0.99 -10.00
CA LEU A 80 -6.49 -1.21 -10.23
C LEU A 80 -6.27 -2.53 -10.97
N ASP A 81 -5.44 -2.50 -12.00
CA ASP A 81 -5.13 -3.66 -12.83
C ASP A 81 -3.62 -3.74 -13.05
N SER A 82 -3.01 -4.76 -12.43
CA SER A 82 -1.56 -4.98 -12.51
C SER A 82 -1.03 -5.33 -13.91
N LYS A 83 -1.92 -5.66 -14.86
CA LYS A 83 -1.59 -5.97 -16.25
C LYS A 83 -1.89 -4.82 -17.21
N LYS A 84 -2.84 -3.94 -16.87
CA LYS A 84 -3.28 -2.82 -17.73
C LYS A 84 -3.34 -1.52 -16.95
N ALA A 85 -2.59 -0.51 -17.39
CA ALA A 85 -2.51 0.79 -16.74
C ALA A 85 -3.73 1.70 -17.01
N LYS A 86 -4.97 1.21 -16.85
CA LYS A 86 -6.19 2.01 -17.10
C LYS A 86 -6.48 3.02 -15.99
N HIS A 87 -6.32 2.59 -14.74
CA HIS A 87 -6.48 3.44 -13.55
C HIS A 87 -5.29 3.22 -12.64
N LYS A 88 -4.79 4.32 -12.06
CA LYS A 88 -3.70 4.31 -11.08
C LYS A 88 -4.15 4.99 -9.80
N PHE A 89 -3.68 4.48 -8.67
CA PHE A 89 -3.76 5.18 -7.40
C PHE A 89 -2.71 6.29 -7.41
N GLN A 90 -3.14 7.50 -7.05
CA GLN A 90 -2.29 8.67 -6.98
C GLN A 90 -1.76 8.79 -5.56
N ILE A 91 -0.44 8.68 -5.41
CA ILE A 91 0.27 8.86 -4.14
C ILE A 91 1.02 10.18 -4.18
N GLU A 92 0.96 10.98 -3.12
CA GLU A 92 1.74 12.21 -3.09
C GLU A 92 3.23 11.91 -3.01
N ALA A 93 4.04 12.69 -3.72
CA ALA A 93 5.50 12.51 -3.81
C ALA A 93 6.15 12.52 -2.42
N VAL A 94 5.67 13.33 -1.49
CA VAL A 94 6.17 13.37 -0.11
C VAL A 94 6.01 12.03 0.62
N HIS A 95 4.95 11.28 0.36
CA HIS A 95 4.70 9.97 0.99
C HIS A 95 5.40 8.83 0.26
N PHE A 96 5.60 8.97 -1.05
CA PHE A 96 6.36 8.00 -1.84
C PHE A 96 7.87 8.08 -1.54
N TRP A 97 8.42 9.29 -1.52
CA TRP A 97 9.85 9.57 -1.23
C TRP A 97 10.15 9.58 0.28
N ASP A 98 9.54 8.63 1.00
CA ASP A 98 9.77 8.38 2.41
C ASP A 98 10.56 7.08 2.59
N VAL A 99 11.50 7.08 3.54
CA VAL A 99 12.36 5.92 3.76
C VAL A 99 11.55 4.72 4.22
N GLU A 100 10.53 4.89 5.05
CA GLU A 100 9.74 3.76 5.53
C GLU A 100 8.91 3.17 4.39
N THR A 101 8.29 4.03 3.57
CA THR A 101 7.59 3.62 2.35
C THR A 101 8.52 2.84 1.42
N LEU A 102 9.71 3.37 1.10
CA LEU A 102 10.65 2.66 0.22
C LEU A 102 11.19 1.38 0.85
N SER A 103 11.43 1.38 2.16
CA SER A 103 11.89 0.19 2.89
C SER A 103 10.84 -0.92 2.87
N LEU A 104 9.56 -0.55 2.97
CA LEU A 104 8.44 -1.46 2.82
C LEU A 104 8.34 -2.02 1.41
N LEU A 105 8.39 -1.14 0.39
CA LEU A 105 8.30 -1.52 -1.02
C LEU A 105 9.42 -2.48 -1.44
N PHE A 106 10.62 -2.26 -0.91
CA PHE A 106 11.83 -2.98 -1.31
C PHE A 106 12.23 -4.06 -0.30
N GLN A 107 11.47 -4.22 0.77
CA GLN A 107 11.75 -5.15 1.87
C GLN A 107 13.19 -4.99 2.37
N ALA A 108 13.55 -3.76 2.73
CA ALA A 108 14.91 -3.37 3.08
C ALA A 108 15.24 -3.78 4.53
N THR A 109 16.41 -4.38 4.73
CA THR A 109 16.94 -4.69 6.07
C THR A 109 17.28 -3.43 6.86
N THR A 110 16.97 -3.44 8.16
CA THR A 110 17.11 -2.30 9.09
C THR A 110 18.55 -1.83 9.24
N ASN A 111 19.51 -2.74 9.36
CA ASN A 111 20.89 -2.39 9.71
C ASN A 111 21.74 -1.87 8.53
N THR A 112 21.40 -2.24 7.30
CA THR A 112 22.27 -1.96 6.14
C THR A 112 21.53 -1.29 4.98
N GLN A 113 20.36 -1.81 4.60
CA GLN A 113 19.65 -1.34 3.42
C GLN A 113 18.80 -0.10 3.71
N GLN A 114 18.17 0.01 4.89
CA GLN A 114 17.48 1.24 5.29
C GLN A 114 18.42 2.45 5.39
N PRO A 115 19.61 2.37 6.05
CA PRO A 115 20.58 3.46 6.05
C PRO A 115 21.02 3.89 4.65
N PHE A 116 21.16 2.93 3.74
CA PHE A 116 21.42 3.22 2.33
C PHE A 116 20.28 4.04 1.68
N LEU A 117 19.03 3.61 1.84
CA LEU A 117 17.87 4.36 1.34
C LEU A 117 17.76 5.76 1.97
N ARG A 118 18.08 5.92 3.26
CA ARG A 118 18.17 7.25 3.91
C ARG A 118 19.20 8.15 3.23
N ARG A 119 20.36 7.62 2.83
CA ARG A 119 21.38 8.38 2.09
C ARG A 119 20.88 8.79 0.71
N VAL A 120 20.20 7.89 -0.02
CA VAL A 120 19.59 8.19 -1.32
C VAL A 120 18.63 9.39 -1.20
N LEU A 121 17.70 9.34 -0.24
CA LEU A 121 16.72 10.41 -0.01
C LEU A 121 17.38 11.71 0.46
N SER A 122 18.35 11.63 1.36
CA SER A 122 19.11 12.81 1.83
C SER A 122 19.84 13.49 0.66
N GLY A 123 20.43 12.70 -0.24
CA GLY A 123 21.07 13.20 -1.46
C GLY A 123 20.08 13.89 -2.39
N LYS A 124 18.90 13.27 -2.63
CA LYS A 124 17.81 13.89 -3.41
C LYS A 124 17.40 15.24 -2.85
N ASN A 125 17.15 15.31 -1.54
CA ASN A 125 16.69 16.53 -0.89
C ASN A 125 17.75 17.63 -0.89
N LYS A 126 19.02 17.27 -0.63
CA LYS A 126 20.15 18.21 -0.64
C LYS A 126 20.38 18.85 -2.02
N PHE A 127 20.15 18.09 -3.09
CA PHE A 127 20.43 18.51 -4.47
C PHE A 127 19.18 18.61 -5.33
N ARG A 128 18.04 18.97 -4.73
CA ARG A 128 16.73 19.01 -5.40
C ARG A 128 16.66 19.98 -6.59
N THR A 129 17.47 21.04 -6.59
CA THR A 129 17.55 22.05 -7.67
C THR A 129 18.67 21.75 -8.66
N THR A 130 19.45 20.71 -8.43
CA THR A 130 20.58 20.34 -9.28
C THR A 130 20.10 19.31 -10.30
N PRO A 131 20.36 19.51 -11.61
CA PRO A 131 20.00 18.53 -12.63
C PRO A 131 20.59 17.15 -12.33
N LEU A 132 19.82 16.09 -12.57
CA LEU A 132 20.25 14.70 -12.29
C LEU A 132 21.50 14.32 -13.08
N LYS A 133 21.65 14.85 -14.30
CA LYS A 133 22.86 14.74 -15.14
C LYS A 133 24.12 15.13 -14.40
N ARG A 134 24.10 16.22 -13.63
CA ARG A 134 25.25 16.67 -12.83
C ARG A 134 25.61 15.67 -11.74
N TYR A 135 24.63 14.93 -11.21
CA TYR A 135 24.91 13.86 -10.26
C TYR A 135 25.57 12.67 -10.95
N VAL A 136 25.10 12.27 -12.13
CA VAL A 136 25.76 11.24 -12.97
C VAL A 136 27.22 11.63 -13.24
N GLU A 137 27.45 12.85 -13.73
CA GLU A 137 28.79 13.38 -14.00
C GLU A 137 29.69 13.28 -12.76
N LYS A 138 29.23 13.77 -11.60
CA LYS A 138 30.02 13.74 -10.36
C LYS A 138 30.29 12.35 -9.82
N VAL A 139 29.38 11.39 -10.03
CA VAL A 139 29.64 10.00 -9.65
C VAL A 139 30.66 9.36 -10.59
N PHE A 140 30.52 9.56 -11.89
CA PHE A 140 31.45 9.04 -12.88
C PHE A 140 32.85 9.63 -12.73
N GLU A 141 32.97 10.94 -12.50
CA GLU A 141 34.24 11.60 -12.18
C GLU A 141 34.93 10.91 -10.99
N LYS A 142 34.20 10.65 -9.90
CA LYS A 142 34.75 9.93 -8.73
C LYS A 142 35.20 8.51 -9.05
N VAL A 143 34.44 7.79 -9.88
CA VAL A 143 34.75 6.39 -10.25
C VAL A 143 35.97 6.31 -11.16
N PHE A 144 36.08 7.23 -12.12
CA PHE A 144 37.11 7.21 -13.17
C PHE A 144 38.28 8.17 -12.88
N SER A 145 38.30 8.78 -11.69
CA SER A 145 39.40 9.61 -11.20
C SER A 145 39.88 9.23 -9.79
N THR A 146 39.62 8.00 -9.35
CA THR A 146 40.13 7.46 -8.07
C THR A 146 41.55 6.92 -8.20
N GLY A 147 42.33 6.98 -7.12
CA GLY A 147 43.64 6.33 -7.03
C GLY A 147 43.57 4.81 -6.85
N GLU A 148 42.46 4.31 -6.30
CA GLU A 148 42.18 2.86 -6.21
C GLU A 148 40.82 2.57 -6.85
N ALA A 149 40.84 2.01 -8.05
CA ALA A 149 39.66 1.60 -8.78
C ALA A 149 39.02 0.35 -8.15
N LYS A 150 37.70 0.21 -8.29
CA LYS A 150 36.93 -0.93 -7.77
C LYS A 150 36.11 -1.56 -8.90
N SER A 151 36.22 -2.87 -9.10
CA SER A 151 35.47 -3.60 -10.15
C SER A 151 33.96 -3.33 -10.07
N ASP A 152 33.40 -3.38 -8.86
CA ASP A 152 31.96 -3.19 -8.64
C ASP A 152 31.49 -1.81 -9.09
N ALA A 153 32.35 -0.79 -8.98
CA ALA A 153 32.02 0.57 -9.42
C ALA A 153 31.93 0.66 -10.95
N LEU A 154 32.78 -0.09 -11.68
CA LEU A 154 32.70 -0.19 -13.14
C LEU A 154 31.43 -0.92 -13.58
N ASP A 155 31.08 -2.02 -12.91
CA ASP A 155 29.86 -2.77 -13.24
C ASP A 155 28.60 -1.96 -12.94
N LEU A 156 28.57 -1.22 -11.83
CA LEU A 156 27.52 -0.26 -11.54
C LEU A 156 27.46 0.86 -12.58
N GLY A 157 28.60 1.39 -13.03
CA GLY A 157 28.68 2.39 -14.09
C GLY A 157 28.06 1.88 -15.40
N ARG A 158 28.31 0.62 -15.77
CA ARG A 158 27.71 -0.03 -16.93
C ARG A 158 26.21 -0.20 -16.80
N GLU A 159 25.71 -0.57 -15.61
CA GLU A 159 24.28 -0.63 -15.35
C GLU A 159 23.62 0.76 -15.44
N ILE A 160 24.27 1.80 -14.91
CA ILE A 160 23.79 3.19 -15.00
C ILE A 160 23.71 3.62 -16.46
N ALA A 161 24.73 3.36 -17.27
CA ALA A 161 24.76 3.69 -18.69
C ALA A 161 23.61 3.04 -19.48
N ARG A 162 23.20 1.81 -19.11
CA ARG A 162 22.03 1.15 -19.68
C ARG A 162 20.71 1.78 -19.23
N MET A 163 20.59 2.17 -17.97
CA MET A 163 19.36 2.79 -17.44
C MET A 163 19.06 4.15 -18.04
N ILE A 164 20.09 4.92 -18.35
CA ILE A 164 19.95 6.23 -19.00
C ILE A 164 19.91 6.12 -20.53
N GLU A 165 19.90 4.90 -21.07
CA GLU A 165 19.79 4.61 -22.52
C GLU A 165 20.85 5.32 -23.39
N CYS A 166 22.07 5.52 -22.85
CA CYS A 166 23.14 6.20 -23.57
C CYS A 166 24.09 5.21 -24.24
N ASP A 167 23.85 4.89 -25.51
CA ASP A 167 24.61 3.89 -26.27
C ASP A 167 26.12 4.22 -26.34
N SER A 168 26.47 5.49 -26.59
CA SER A 168 27.87 5.94 -26.64
C SER A 168 28.60 5.68 -25.32
N LEU A 169 27.95 5.90 -24.18
CA LEU A 169 28.54 5.62 -22.88
C LEU A 169 28.62 4.11 -22.64
N GLN A 170 27.61 3.33 -23.03
CA GLN A 170 27.62 1.88 -22.91
C GLN A 170 28.77 1.25 -23.70
N GLU A 171 28.97 1.65 -24.96
CA GLU A 171 30.08 1.16 -25.79
C GLU A 171 31.44 1.51 -25.20
N HIS A 172 31.60 2.75 -24.73
CA HIS A 172 32.84 3.20 -24.12
C HIS A 172 33.19 2.42 -22.84
N LEU A 173 32.22 2.26 -21.93
CA LEU A 173 32.43 1.50 -20.68
C LEU A 173 32.64 0.00 -20.92
N LYS A 174 32.17 -0.55 -22.03
CA LYS A 174 32.44 -1.95 -22.43
C LYS A 174 33.92 -2.15 -22.78
N GLY A 175 34.57 -1.13 -23.33
CA GLY A 175 36.01 -1.17 -23.65
C GLY A 175 36.93 -1.02 -22.44
N ILE A 176 36.41 -0.66 -21.25
CA ILE A 176 37.19 -0.50 -20.03
C ILE A 176 37.37 -1.85 -19.31
N THR A 177 38.61 -2.18 -18.94
CA THR A 177 38.97 -3.35 -18.14
C THR A 177 39.55 -2.94 -16.79
N TYR A 178 39.15 -3.65 -15.73
CA TYR A 178 39.73 -3.50 -14.39
C TYR A 178 40.96 -4.41 -14.22
N TYR A 179 42.05 -3.82 -13.75
CA TYR A 179 43.29 -4.52 -13.49
C TYR A 179 43.49 -4.66 -11.97
N ASN A 180 43.24 -5.87 -11.46
CA ASN A 180 43.17 -6.12 -10.02
C ASN A 180 44.48 -5.89 -9.27
N LYS A 181 45.63 -6.18 -9.90
CA LYS A 181 46.94 -6.11 -9.23
C LYS A 181 47.29 -4.68 -8.79
N ASP A 182 47.12 -3.72 -9.69
CA ASP A 182 47.48 -2.32 -9.45
C ASP A 182 46.24 -1.41 -9.30
N LYS A 183 45.04 -2.03 -9.17
CA LYS A 183 43.74 -1.40 -8.92
C LYS A 183 43.46 -0.17 -9.80
N TYR A 184 43.55 -0.33 -11.12
CA TYR A 184 43.22 0.74 -12.08
C TYR A 184 42.28 0.26 -13.18
N PHE A 185 41.71 1.22 -13.90
CA PHE A 185 40.96 0.97 -15.12
C PHE A 185 41.78 1.38 -16.34
N ARG A 186 41.71 0.57 -17.40
CA ARG A 186 42.29 0.92 -18.69
C ARG A 186 41.37 0.51 -19.81
N HIS A 187 41.21 1.39 -20.80
CA HIS A 187 40.44 1.14 -22.00
C HIS A 187 41.26 0.35 -23.03
N SER A 188 40.58 -0.36 -23.93
CA SER A 188 41.19 -1.15 -25.00
C SER A 188 42.08 -0.32 -25.95
N ASN A 189 41.78 0.97 -26.11
CA ASN A 189 42.58 1.93 -26.86
C ASN A 189 43.84 2.45 -26.13
N GLY A 190 44.10 2.00 -24.90
CA GLY A 190 45.27 2.38 -24.11
C GLY A 190 45.09 3.55 -23.14
N VAL A 191 43.91 4.18 -23.09
CA VAL A 191 43.61 5.25 -22.12
C VAL A 191 43.54 4.68 -20.70
N TYR A 192 44.17 5.37 -19.74
CA TYR A 192 44.13 5.05 -18.31
C TYR A 192 43.12 5.96 -17.58
N TYR A 193 42.37 5.39 -16.63
CA TYR A 193 41.56 6.16 -15.68
C TYR A 193 42.16 5.99 -14.29
N ASN A 194 42.68 7.09 -13.76
CA ASN A 194 43.41 7.14 -12.50
C ASN A 194 43.21 8.51 -11.84
N SER A 195 43.90 8.77 -10.73
CA SER A 195 43.75 9.98 -9.92
C SER A 195 44.06 11.31 -10.62
N ASN A 196 44.64 11.32 -11.83
CA ASN A 196 44.91 12.55 -12.57
C ASN A 196 43.66 13.17 -13.22
N GLY A 197 42.55 12.44 -13.35
CA GLY A 197 41.30 12.95 -13.93
C GLY A 197 41.24 12.96 -15.47
N ASN A 198 42.38 13.05 -16.16
CA ASN A 198 42.44 13.21 -17.62
C ASN A 198 41.61 12.17 -18.39
N GLY A 199 41.69 10.90 -17.98
CA GLY A 199 40.91 9.84 -18.63
C GLY A 199 39.40 10.13 -18.65
N PHE A 200 38.86 10.63 -17.52
CA PHE A 200 37.47 11.03 -17.43
C PHE A 200 37.17 12.28 -18.26
N ASP A 201 37.96 13.36 -18.08
CA ASP A 201 37.72 14.65 -18.72
C ASP A 201 37.80 14.60 -20.25
N GLU A 202 38.71 13.78 -20.79
CA GLU A 202 38.92 13.70 -22.24
C GLU A 202 37.97 12.69 -22.93
N ASN A 203 37.45 11.69 -22.21
CA ASN A 203 36.77 10.55 -22.85
C ASN A 203 35.35 10.28 -22.35
N ILE A 204 35.04 10.53 -21.08
CA ILE A 204 33.72 10.23 -20.49
C ILE A 204 32.89 11.50 -20.38
N LYS A 205 33.50 12.59 -19.88
CA LYS A 205 32.83 13.87 -19.69
C LYS A 205 32.18 14.41 -20.98
N PRO A 206 32.82 14.37 -22.16
CA PRO A 206 32.18 14.83 -23.40
C PRO A 206 30.95 13.99 -23.77
N ILE A 207 31.02 12.67 -23.58
CA ILE A 207 29.87 11.78 -23.81
C ILE A 207 28.72 12.16 -22.89
N ILE A 208 28.99 12.40 -21.60
CA ILE A 208 27.97 12.83 -20.64
C ILE A 208 27.37 14.18 -21.05
N ASP A 209 28.21 15.15 -21.39
CA ASP A 209 27.77 16.51 -21.71
C ASP A 209 26.95 16.57 -23.01
N GLU A 210 27.29 15.77 -24.02
CA GLU A 210 26.65 15.78 -25.34
C GLU A 210 25.48 14.80 -25.48
N HIS A 211 25.56 13.60 -24.90
CA HIS A 211 24.66 12.48 -25.22
C HIS A 211 23.72 12.08 -24.08
N ILE A 212 23.86 12.67 -22.89
CA ILE A 212 22.96 12.39 -21.76
C ILE A 212 21.99 13.55 -21.59
N ASP A 213 20.71 13.25 -21.76
CA ASP A 213 19.58 14.07 -21.35
C ASP A 213 18.74 13.28 -20.34
N LEU A 214 18.46 13.88 -19.19
CA LEU A 214 17.67 13.28 -18.11
C LEU A 214 16.50 14.18 -17.73
N ASP A 215 16.16 15.16 -18.57
CA ASP A 215 14.98 15.98 -18.39
C ASP A 215 13.72 15.13 -18.65
N GLY A 216 12.74 15.23 -17.75
CA GLY A 216 11.47 14.49 -17.87
C GLY A 216 11.53 13.01 -17.48
N VAL A 217 12.64 12.53 -16.89
CA VAL A 217 12.71 11.19 -16.28
C VAL A 217 11.61 11.06 -15.22
N ASP A 218 10.84 9.97 -15.29
CA ASP A 218 9.77 9.75 -14.32
C ASP A 218 10.32 9.45 -12.92
N GLN A 219 9.50 9.69 -11.89
CA GLN A 219 9.94 9.58 -10.50
C GLN A 219 10.36 8.15 -10.10
N PHE A 220 9.86 7.12 -10.79
CA PHE A 220 10.27 5.74 -10.55
C PHE A 220 11.66 5.45 -11.11
N ASP A 221 11.94 5.89 -12.34
CA ASP A 221 13.27 5.75 -12.95
C ASP A 221 14.30 6.63 -12.25
N GLU A 222 13.91 7.84 -11.84
CA GLU A 222 14.76 8.71 -11.00
C GLU A 222 15.17 7.99 -9.71
N LEU A 223 14.23 7.31 -9.03
CA LEU A 223 14.52 6.58 -7.80
C LEU A 223 15.54 5.46 -8.02
N ILE A 224 15.33 4.63 -9.05
CA ILE A 224 16.25 3.53 -9.36
C ILE A 224 17.63 4.07 -9.74
N LEU A 225 17.68 5.09 -10.61
CA LEU A 225 18.94 5.71 -11.02
C LEU A 225 19.70 6.32 -9.83
N ARG A 226 19.01 7.04 -8.94
CA ARG A 226 19.61 7.59 -7.71
C ARG A 226 20.14 6.50 -6.78
N CYS A 227 19.44 5.38 -6.65
CA CYS A 227 19.93 4.24 -5.89
C CYS A 227 21.24 3.68 -6.48
N TYR A 228 21.32 3.48 -7.80
CA TYR A 228 22.55 2.99 -8.44
C TYR A 228 23.71 3.99 -8.33
N LEU A 229 23.44 5.29 -8.52
CA LEU A 229 24.42 6.36 -8.32
C LEU A 229 24.94 6.42 -6.88
N GLN A 230 24.05 6.31 -5.90
CA GLN A 230 24.42 6.28 -4.49
C GLN A 230 25.28 5.05 -4.16
N LEU A 231 24.90 3.86 -4.65
CA LEU A 231 25.68 2.64 -4.41
C LEU A 231 27.05 2.73 -5.06
N CYS A 232 27.13 3.26 -6.28
CA CYS A 232 28.39 3.46 -6.98
C CYS A 232 29.32 4.38 -6.19
N SER A 233 28.79 5.52 -5.70
CA SER A 233 29.54 6.42 -4.81
C SER A 233 29.95 5.74 -3.50
N ASP A 234 29.05 5.02 -2.83
CA ASP A 234 29.33 4.35 -1.55
C ASP A 234 30.40 3.26 -1.70
N VAL A 235 30.37 2.52 -2.81
CA VAL A 235 31.40 1.52 -3.14
C VAL A 235 32.76 2.20 -3.29
N VAL A 236 32.86 3.28 -4.07
CA VAL A 236 34.14 4.01 -4.28
C VAL A 236 34.73 4.46 -2.94
N PHE A 237 33.94 5.07 -2.06
CA PHE A 237 34.42 5.55 -0.75
C PHE A 237 34.51 4.46 0.33
N GLY A 238 34.05 3.23 0.06
CA GLY A 238 34.05 2.15 1.04
C GLY A 238 32.98 2.27 2.13
N TYR A 239 31.93 3.04 1.91
CA TYR A 239 30.79 3.18 2.83
C TYR A 239 29.78 2.02 2.74
N ALA A 240 29.80 1.27 1.64
CA ALA A 240 28.96 0.10 1.46
C ALA A 240 29.70 -1.01 0.69
N GLN A 241 29.33 -2.25 0.98
CA GLN A 241 29.71 -3.41 0.19
C GLN A 241 28.61 -3.69 -0.84
N TYR A 242 29.01 -3.88 -2.10
CA TYR A 242 28.08 -4.11 -3.21
C TYR A 242 27.12 -5.27 -2.94
N GLU A 243 27.65 -6.39 -2.45
CA GLU A 243 26.90 -7.63 -2.17
C GLU A 243 25.76 -7.45 -1.16
N HIS A 244 25.87 -6.49 -0.24
CA HIS A 244 24.84 -6.26 0.79
C HIS A 244 23.67 -5.39 0.29
N ILE A 245 23.91 -4.55 -0.73
CA ILE A 245 22.93 -3.60 -1.26
C ILE A 245 22.31 -4.09 -2.58
N GLN A 246 23.07 -4.81 -3.42
CA GLN A 246 22.57 -5.34 -4.69
C GLN A 246 21.21 -6.07 -4.57
N PRO A 247 20.95 -6.87 -3.51
CA PRO A 247 19.64 -7.53 -3.36
C PRO A 247 18.46 -6.56 -3.21
N VAL A 248 18.64 -5.44 -2.50
CA VAL A 248 17.55 -4.43 -2.36
C VAL A 248 17.32 -3.68 -3.66
N LEU A 249 18.35 -3.48 -4.50
CA LEU A 249 18.19 -2.87 -5.81
C LEU A 249 17.43 -3.78 -6.78
N ALA A 250 17.71 -5.08 -6.77
CA ALA A 250 16.96 -6.05 -7.56
C ALA A 250 15.48 -6.09 -7.15
N ARG A 251 15.20 -6.10 -5.84
CA ARG A 251 13.82 -5.99 -5.34
C ARG A 251 13.18 -4.66 -5.71
N ALA A 252 13.91 -3.55 -5.64
CA ALA A 252 13.41 -2.24 -6.04
C ALA A 252 12.96 -2.21 -7.50
N LYS A 253 13.79 -2.71 -8.43
CA LYS A 253 13.41 -2.83 -9.84
C LYS A 253 12.14 -3.67 -10.04
N SER A 254 12.06 -4.82 -9.37
CA SER A 254 10.88 -5.71 -9.44
C SER A 254 9.61 -5.03 -8.91
N SER A 255 9.68 -4.47 -7.70
CA SER A 255 8.55 -3.79 -7.06
C SER A 255 8.06 -2.59 -7.88
N ILE A 256 8.98 -1.75 -8.37
CA ILE A 256 8.64 -0.63 -9.24
C ILE A 256 7.99 -1.10 -10.53
N SER A 257 8.56 -2.11 -11.20
CA SER A 257 7.95 -2.68 -12.40
C SER A 257 6.52 -3.19 -12.16
N ALA A 258 6.25 -3.77 -10.99
CA ALA A 258 4.92 -4.25 -10.64
C ALA A 258 3.94 -3.10 -10.31
N LEU A 259 4.44 -2.01 -9.71
CA LEU A 259 3.64 -0.86 -9.29
C LEU A 259 3.33 0.12 -10.42
N ARG A 260 4.16 0.18 -11.47
CA ARG A 260 4.01 1.13 -12.61
C ARG A 260 2.61 1.16 -13.23
N ASN A 261 1.91 0.02 -13.27
CA ASN A 261 0.56 -0.09 -13.84
C ASN A 261 -0.56 0.36 -12.89
N VAL A 262 -0.29 0.44 -11.59
CA VAL A 262 -1.30 0.66 -10.54
C VAL A 262 -1.04 1.90 -9.69
N LEU A 263 0.14 2.50 -9.78
CA LEU A 263 0.57 3.63 -8.98
C LEU A 263 1.10 4.77 -9.86
N GLU A 264 0.70 5.99 -9.52
CA GLU A 264 1.16 7.24 -10.11
C GLU A 264 1.61 8.16 -8.97
N ILE A 265 2.80 8.73 -9.10
CA ILE A 265 3.33 9.66 -8.10
C ILE A 265 2.99 11.07 -8.55
N VAL A 266 2.31 11.83 -7.69
CA VAL A 266 1.84 13.18 -7.98
C VAL A 266 2.41 14.18 -6.97
N ASP A 267 2.65 15.41 -7.38
CA ASP A 267 3.14 16.45 -6.47
C ASP A 267 2.03 17.03 -5.59
N GLU A 268 0.80 17.07 -6.11
CA GLU A 268 -0.37 17.60 -5.43
C GLU A 268 -1.42 16.51 -5.17
N ALA A 269 -2.05 16.57 -4.00
CA ALA A 269 -3.10 15.64 -3.62
C ALA A 269 -4.31 15.78 -4.56
N PRO A 270 -4.92 14.65 -4.98
CA PRO A 270 -6.11 14.69 -5.81
C PRO A 270 -7.31 15.30 -5.08
N GLN A 271 -8.28 15.82 -5.84
CA GLN A 271 -9.49 16.38 -5.23
C GLN A 271 -10.23 15.37 -4.34
N PRO A 272 -10.60 15.79 -3.11
CA PRO A 272 -11.24 14.90 -2.16
C PRO A 272 -12.65 14.55 -2.62
N HIS A 273 -12.99 13.27 -2.56
CA HIS A 273 -14.37 12.79 -2.67
C HIS A 273 -14.84 12.32 -1.30
N VAL A 274 -16.17 12.28 -1.08
CA VAL A 274 -16.71 11.74 0.17
C VAL A 274 -16.36 10.26 0.28
N LEU A 275 -16.54 9.49 -0.80
CA LEU A 275 -16.23 8.07 -0.85
C LEU A 275 -15.19 7.76 -1.93
N HIS A 276 -14.14 7.05 -1.55
CA HIS A 276 -13.18 6.41 -2.46
C HIS A 276 -13.36 4.91 -2.39
N VAL A 277 -13.61 4.24 -3.51
CA VAL A 277 -13.60 2.77 -3.63
C VAL A 277 -12.42 2.35 -4.48
N ILE A 278 -11.48 1.63 -3.88
CA ILE A 278 -10.25 1.18 -4.53
C ILE A 278 -10.30 -0.33 -4.66
N SER A 279 -10.54 -0.82 -5.88
CA SER A 279 -10.64 -2.24 -6.16
C SER A 279 -9.30 -2.83 -6.58
N LEU A 280 -8.95 -3.93 -5.94
CA LEU A 280 -7.76 -4.73 -6.21
C LEU A 280 -8.09 -6.03 -6.96
N LYS A 281 -9.33 -6.21 -7.44
CA LYS A 281 -9.81 -7.45 -8.08
C LYS A 281 -8.87 -7.98 -9.16
N LYS A 282 -8.27 -7.08 -9.96
CA LYS A 282 -7.39 -7.40 -11.09
C LYS A 282 -5.89 -7.29 -10.77
N CYS A 283 -5.54 -7.17 -9.49
CA CYS A 283 -4.15 -7.13 -9.03
C CYS A 283 -3.59 -8.53 -8.77
N LYS A 284 -2.32 -8.74 -9.10
CA LYS A 284 -1.53 -9.90 -8.65
C LYS A 284 -1.40 -9.91 -7.12
N ASN A 285 -1.15 -11.09 -6.54
CA ASN A 285 -1.02 -11.27 -5.09
C ASN A 285 0.04 -10.37 -4.45
N GLU A 286 1.19 -10.17 -5.11
CA GLU A 286 2.25 -9.26 -4.63
C GLU A 286 1.73 -7.82 -4.44
N ILE A 287 0.97 -7.31 -5.41
CA ILE A 287 0.36 -5.98 -5.34
C ILE A 287 -0.76 -5.93 -4.29
N LYS A 288 -1.58 -6.99 -4.19
CA LYS A 288 -2.62 -7.12 -3.18
C LYS A 288 -2.08 -7.10 -1.75
N LYS A 289 -0.80 -7.40 -1.53
CA LYS A 289 -0.15 -7.30 -0.23
C LYS A 289 0.29 -5.88 0.09
N ILE A 290 1.00 -5.25 -0.85
CA ILE A 290 1.70 -3.98 -0.60
C ILE A 290 0.78 -2.77 -0.78
N LEU A 291 0.00 -2.74 -1.85
CA LEU A 291 -0.74 -1.55 -2.25
C LEU A 291 -1.82 -1.10 -1.25
N PRO A 292 -2.60 -2.00 -0.62
CA PRO A 292 -3.52 -1.58 0.44
C PRO A 292 -2.87 -0.82 1.58
N LEU A 293 -1.67 -1.26 1.98
CA LEU A 293 -0.93 -0.66 3.07
C LEU A 293 -0.47 0.74 2.71
N LEU A 294 0.05 0.93 1.48
CA LEU A 294 0.40 2.26 0.96
C LEU A 294 -0.80 3.19 0.90
N ILE A 295 -1.94 2.69 0.41
CA ILE A 295 -3.19 3.46 0.34
C ILE A 295 -3.62 3.90 1.74
N ALA A 296 -3.68 2.96 2.69
CA ALA A 296 -4.07 3.26 4.07
C ALA A 296 -3.12 4.27 4.72
N LYS A 297 -1.80 4.08 4.55
CA LYS A 297 -0.77 5.01 5.03
C LYS A 297 -0.96 6.41 4.44
N ASN A 298 -1.17 6.51 3.12
CA ASN A 298 -1.35 7.80 2.44
C ASN A 298 -2.53 8.59 3.01
N PHE A 299 -3.70 7.96 3.10
CA PHE A 299 -4.88 8.62 3.67
C PHE A 299 -4.71 8.94 5.16
N TYR A 300 -4.12 8.03 5.93
CA TYR A 300 -3.92 8.23 7.36
C TYR A 300 -2.98 9.41 7.65
N ILE A 301 -1.80 9.46 7.01
CA ILE A 301 -0.82 10.53 7.24
C ILE A 301 -1.38 11.87 6.81
N ASN A 302 -1.97 11.97 5.61
CA ASN A 302 -2.60 13.21 5.15
C ASN A 302 -3.67 13.74 6.12
N HIS A 303 -4.49 12.84 6.66
CA HIS A 303 -5.53 13.20 7.62
C HIS A 303 -4.93 13.60 8.97
N LYS A 304 -3.99 12.81 9.48
CA LYS A 304 -3.30 13.05 10.77
C LYS A 304 -2.58 14.39 10.74
N ASP A 305 -1.84 14.70 9.68
CA ASP A 305 -1.10 15.96 9.55
C ASP A 305 -2.05 17.17 9.53
N ALA A 306 -3.16 17.07 8.78
CA ALA A 306 -4.17 18.12 8.69
C ALA A 306 -4.92 18.39 10.01
N GLU A 307 -5.05 17.38 10.87
CA GLU A 307 -5.80 17.46 12.14
C GLU A 307 -4.89 17.48 13.39
N SER A 308 -3.57 17.32 13.24
CA SER A 308 -2.58 17.20 14.32
C SER A 308 -2.60 18.34 15.34
N LEU A 309 -3.01 19.54 14.94
CA LEU A 309 -3.07 20.74 15.78
C LEU A 309 -4.49 21.05 16.30
N LYS A 310 -5.49 20.22 16.00
CA LYS A 310 -6.90 20.47 16.34
C LYS A 310 -7.39 19.47 17.39
N SER A 311 -7.96 19.99 18.48
CA SER A 311 -8.62 19.17 19.50
C SER A 311 -9.93 19.86 19.92
N PRO A 312 -11.11 19.27 19.61
CA PRO A 312 -11.33 18.02 18.88
C PRO A 312 -10.99 18.13 17.37
N PRO A 313 -10.81 17.00 16.66
CA PRO A 313 -10.65 17.00 15.21
C PRO A 313 -11.90 17.58 14.53
N SER A 314 -11.67 18.36 13.48
CA SER A 314 -12.68 19.03 12.66
C SER A 314 -13.20 18.16 11.50
N ARG A 315 -12.45 17.10 11.16
CA ARG A 315 -12.75 16.17 10.08
C ARG A 315 -12.59 14.72 10.53
N THR A 316 -13.22 13.78 9.82
CA THR A 316 -13.06 12.34 10.06
C THR A 316 -12.60 11.58 8.83
N LEU A 317 -11.85 10.52 9.06
CA LEU A 317 -11.45 9.53 8.06
C LEU A 317 -11.95 8.15 8.48
N HIS A 318 -12.65 7.48 7.59
CA HIS A 318 -13.10 6.10 7.79
C HIS A 318 -12.38 5.21 6.77
N LEU A 319 -11.47 4.37 7.25
CA LEU A 319 -10.82 3.34 6.43
C LEU A 319 -11.60 2.04 6.59
N ILE A 320 -12.15 1.57 5.48
CA ILE A 320 -12.94 0.34 5.41
C ILE A 320 -12.13 -0.67 4.61
N ILE A 321 -11.84 -1.81 5.23
CA ILE A 321 -11.04 -2.87 4.63
C ILE A 321 -11.92 -4.09 4.53
N ASP A 322 -12.29 -4.43 3.29
CA ASP A 322 -12.92 -5.72 3.05
C ASP A 322 -11.86 -6.82 2.98
N GLU A 323 -12.23 -8.03 3.40
CA GLU A 323 -11.32 -9.18 3.45
C GLU A 323 -10.00 -8.87 4.20
N ALA A 324 -10.11 -8.20 5.35
CA ALA A 324 -9.01 -7.61 6.10
C ALA A 324 -7.89 -8.59 6.51
N HIS A 325 -8.17 -9.90 6.61
CA HIS A 325 -7.14 -10.91 6.85
C HIS A 325 -6.04 -10.94 5.77
N ASN A 326 -6.30 -10.43 4.55
CA ASN A 326 -5.27 -10.33 3.51
C ASN A 326 -4.13 -9.36 3.88
N ILE A 327 -4.39 -8.38 4.76
CA ILE A 327 -3.42 -7.36 5.18
C ILE A 327 -3.09 -7.50 6.66
N LEU A 328 -3.97 -8.03 7.49
CA LEU A 328 -3.78 -8.00 8.95
C LEU A 328 -3.37 -9.34 9.55
N SER A 329 -2.98 -10.32 8.71
CA SER A 329 -2.72 -11.68 9.19
C SER A 329 -1.34 -11.88 9.80
N GLU A 330 -1.27 -12.49 10.99
CA GLU A 330 0.02 -12.84 11.64
C GLU A 330 0.66 -14.14 11.12
N GLN A 331 -0.11 -15.00 10.46
CA GLN A 331 0.28 -16.39 10.14
C GLN A 331 1.03 -16.55 8.82
N SER A 332 1.41 -15.46 8.16
CA SER A 332 2.12 -15.48 6.89
C SER A 332 3.58 -15.91 7.05
N THR A 333 3.82 -17.21 7.16
CA THR A 333 5.15 -17.85 7.32
C THR A 333 6.09 -17.69 6.11
N ARG A 334 5.62 -17.09 5.01
CA ARG A 334 6.38 -16.87 3.76
C ARG A 334 6.85 -15.43 3.56
N GLU A 335 6.67 -14.57 4.55
CA GLU A 335 6.95 -13.14 4.43
C GLU A 335 8.23 -12.77 5.16
N HIS A 336 8.95 -11.77 4.64
CA HIS A 336 10.07 -11.17 5.34
C HIS A 336 9.54 -10.51 6.62
N GLU A 337 10.11 -10.87 7.78
CA GLU A 337 9.69 -10.40 9.12
C GLU A 337 9.47 -8.88 9.16
N ILE A 338 10.39 -8.12 8.56
CA ILE A 338 10.36 -6.65 8.51
C ILE A 338 9.09 -6.08 7.86
N TRP A 339 8.60 -6.70 6.77
CA TRP A 339 7.38 -6.24 6.09
C TRP A 339 6.14 -6.52 6.94
N LYS A 340 6.13 -7.69 7.59
CA LYS A 340 5.03 -8.12 8.45
C LYS A 340 4.91 -7.19 9.66
N ASP A 341 6.03 -6.87 10.30
CA ASP A 341 6.09 -6.02 11.49
C ASP A 341 5.56 -4.61 11.16
N TYR A 342 6.10 -3.95 10.14
CA TYR A 342 5.65 -2.60 9.76
C TYR A 342 4.16 -2.51 9.42
N ARG A 343 3.65 -3.50 8.67
CA ARG A 343 2.24 -3.55 8.29
C ARG A 343 1.33 -3.62 9.51
N LEU A 344 1.66 -4.48 10.47
CA LEU A 344 0.89 -4.62 11.70
C LEU A 344 1.04 -3.38 12.58
N GLU A 345 2.27 -2.86 12.72
CA GLU A 345 2.56 -1.62 13.46
C GLU A 345 1.70 -0.45 12.99
N LEU A 346 1.57 -0.22 11.68
CA LEU A 346 0.73 0.87 11.16
C LEU A 346 -0.73 0.71 11.58
N PHE A 347 -1.32 -0.48 11.37
CA PHE A 347 -2.73 -0.69 11.71
C PHE A 347 -2.97 -0.73 13.22
N GLU A 348 -2.00 -1.20 14.00
CA GLU A 348 -2.02 -1.10 15.45
C GLU A 348 -1.95 0.36 15.92
N GLU A 349 -1.13 1.21 15.30
CA GLU A 349 -1.12 2.65 15.59
C GLU A 349 -2.48 3.26 15.27
N ILE A 350 -3.01 3.01 14.07
CA ILE A 350 -4.31 3.57 13.64
C ILE A 350 -5.43 3.15 14.60
N ILE A 351 -5.47 1.88 15.04
CA ILE A 351 -6.55 1.41 15.91
C ILE A 351 -6.39 1.83 17.38
N LYS A 352 -5.16 2.03 17.86
CA LYS A 352 -4.89 2.50 19.24
C LYS A 352 -5.02 4.03 19.36
N GLU A 353 -4.56 4.77 18.36
CA GLU A 353 -4.40 6.23 18.45
C GLU A 353 -5.28 7.01 17.46
N GLY A 354 -5.72 6.40 16.36
CA GLY A 354 -6.42 7.07 15.26
C GLY A 354 -7.66 7.87 15.71
N ARG A 355 -8.37 7.40 16.75
CA ARG A 355 -9.54 8.11 17.31
C ARG A 355 -9.20 9.52 17.80
N LYS A 356 -7.98 9.76 18.32
CA LYS A 356 -7.53 11.10 18.74
C LYS A 356 -7.54 12.09 17.56
N TYR A 357 -7.32 11.57 16.35
CA TYR A 357 -7.27 12.33 15.10
C TYR A 357 -8.57 12.20 14.28
N GLY A 358 -9.62 11.55 14.79
CA GLY A 358 -10.86 11.33 14.05
C GLY A 358 -10.77 10.25 12.96
N VAL A 359 -9.86 9.28 13.11
CA VAL A 359 -9.68 8.16 12.20
C VAL A 359 -10.34 6.90 12.77
N TYR A 360 -11.16 6.24 11.96
CA TYR A 360 -11.89 5.03 12.34
C TYR A 360 -11.67 3.91 11.33
N LEU A 361 -11.60 2.67 11.83
CA LEU A 361 -11.41 1.47 11.03
C LEU A 361 -12.71 0.68 10.98
N THR A 362 -13.01 0.09 9.83
CA THR A 362 -14.01 -0.97 9.70
C THR A 362 -13.39 -2.15 9.00
N LEU A 363 -13.33 -3.28 9.69
CA LEU A 363 -12.65 -4.48 9.23
C LEU A 363 -13.69 -5.55 8.94
N SER A 364 -13.85 -5.93 7.67
CA SER A 364 -14.65 -7.08 7.26
C SER A 364 -13.74 -8.28 7.01
N SER A 365 -14.04 -9.44 7.58
CA SER A 365 -13.23 -10.65 7.37
C SER A 365 -13.98 -11.94 7.65
N GLN A 366 -13.64 -12.98 6.90
CA GLN A 366 -14.09 -14.35 7.09
C GLN A 366 -13.15 -15.21 7.94
N ARG A 367 -11.98 -14.70 8.29
CA ARG A 367 -11.01 -15.36 9.17
C ARG A 367 -10.58 -14.40 10.28
N PRO A 368 -11.45 -14.09 11.25
CA PRO A 368 -11.08 -13.22 12.35
C PRO A 368 -9.87 -13.76 13.14
N ALA A 369 -9.72 -15.07 13.32
CA ALA A 369 -8.56 -15.69 14.00
C ALA A 369 -7.21 -15.50 13.28
N ASP A 370 -7.23 -15.12 12.01
CA ASP A 370 -6.01 -14.81 11.28
C ASP A 370 -5.54 -13.37 11.53
N ILE A 371 -6.44 -12.45 11.88
CA ILE A 371 -6.14 -11.04 12.16
C ILE A 371 -5.38 -10.92 13.49
N SER A 372 -4.44 -9.97 13.57
CA SER A 372 -3.70 -9.70 14.81
C SER A 372 -4.63 -9.53 16.02
N PRO A 373 -4.42 -10.29 17.11
CA PRO A 373 -5.21 -10.17 18.33
C PRO A 373 -5.19 -8.75 18.92
N THR A 374 -4.06 -8.04 18.79
CA THR A 374 -3.96 -6.64 19.22
C THR A 374 -5.00 -5.78 18.53
N ILE A 375 -5.14 -5.92 17.21
CA ILE A 375 -6.13 -5.17 16.42
C ILE A 375 -7.55 -5.58 16.82
N VAL A 376 -7.84 -6.88 16.90
CA VAL A 376 -9.20 -7.34 17.24
C VAL A 376 -9.63 -6.84 18.63
N SER A 377 -8.71 -6.77 19.59
CA SER A 377 -8.97 -6.25 20.95
C SER A 377 -9.35 -4.77 21.01
N GLN A 378 -9.01 -3.98 19.99
CA GLN A 378 -9.32 -2.56 19.92
C GLN A 378 -10.58 -2.26 19.09
N ILE A 379 -11.25 -3.30 18.57
CA ILE A 379 -12.55 -3.15 17.92
C ILE A 379 -13.63 -2.94 19.00
N HIS A 380 -14.49 -1.96 18.77
CA HIS A 380 -15.47 -1.51 19.77
C HIS A 380 -16.86 -2.07 19.53
N ASN A 381 -17.20 -2.34 18.27
CA ASN A 381 -18.52 -2.78 17.84
C ASN A 381 -18.39 -3.90 16.81
N PHE A 382 -19.18 -4.95 16.97
CA PHE A 382 -19.07 -6.18 16.20
C PHE A 382 -20.40 -6.54 15.55
N PHE A 383 -20.33 -6.92 14.27
CA PHE A 383 -21.39 -7.56 13.51
C PHE A 383 -20.92 -8.97 13.16
N ILE A 384 -21.42 -9.96 13.88
CA ILE A 384 -20.96 -11.35 13.79
C ILE A 384 -22.02 -12.17 13.07
N HIS A 385 -21.76 -12.44 11.79
CA HIS A 385 -22.50 -13.40 10.99
C HIS A 385 -22.07 -14.83 11.32
N ARG A 386 -22.69 -15.80 10.63
CA ARG A 386 -22.38 -17.22 10.79
C ARG A 386 -20.87 -17.50 10.69
N LEU A 387 -20.30 -18.00 11.78
CA LEU A 387 -18.95 -18.55 11.89
C LEU A 387 -19.05 -19.98 12.43
N VAL A 388 -18.29 -20.89 11.84
CA VAL A 388 -18.32 -22.33 12.17
C VAL A 388 -16.96 -22.87 12.63
N ASN A 389 -15.91 -22.06 12.50
CA ASN A 389 -14.57 -22.45 12.88
C ASN A 389 -14.37 -22.22 14.38
N ASP A 390 -13.96 -23.25 15.11
CA ASP A 390 -13.77 -23.18 16.55
C ASP A 390 -12.73 -22.14 16.96
N ARG A 391 -11.65 -21.98 16.18
CA ARG A 391 -10.60 -20.99 16.46
C ARG A 391 -11.15 -19.57 16.34
N ASP A 392 -11.99 -19.30 15.35
CA ASP A 392 -12.65 -18.02 15.18
C ASP A 392 -13.61 -17.73 16.34
N LEU A 393 -14.40 -18.73 16.74
CA LEU A 393 -15.33 -18.61 17.87
C LEU A 393 -14.60 -18.39 19.20
N MET A 394 -13.48 -19.08 19.43
CA MET A 394 -12.65 -18.90 20.62
C MET A 394 -11.99 -17.53 20.67
N LEU A 395 -11.51 -17.01 19.54
CA LEU A 395 -10.97 -15.64 19.48
C LEU A 395 -12.04 -14.62 19.90
N LEU A 396 -13.24 -14.74 19.34
CA LEU A 396 -14.34 -13.81 19.65
C LEU A 396 -14.75 -13.90 21.12
N ASP A 397 -14.80 -15.10 21.69
CA ASP A 397 -15.10 -15.33 23.12
C ASP A 397 -14.10 -14.63 24.04
N ASN A 398 -12.81 -14.75 23.72
CA ASN A 398 -11.75 -14.18 24.55
C ASN A 398 -11.63 -12.67 24.40
N THR A 399 -12.13 -12.10 23.30
CA THR A 399 -11.94 -10.69 22.96
C THR A 399 -13.17 -9.83 23.21
N ILE A 400 -14.37 -10.39 23.09
CA ILE A 400 -15.64 -9.65 23.13
C ILE A 400 -16.34 -9.92 24.46
N SER A 401 -16.02 -9.12 25.48
CA SER A 401 -16.63 -9.22 26.81
C SER A 401 -18.14 -8.98 26.81
N THR A 402 -18.67 -8.29 25.81
CA THR A 402 -20.10 -8.00 25.66
C THR A 402 -20.88 -9.15 25.01
N LEU A 403 -20.21 -10.21 24.53
CA LEU A 403 -20.87 -11.36 23.91
C LEU A 403 -21.21 -12.40 24.98
N ASP A 404 -22.50 -12.61 25.25
CA ASP A 404 -22.95 -13.61 26.21
C ASP A 404 -22.96 -15.02 25.62
N SER A 405 -22.91 -16.03 26.48
CA SER A 405 -22.85 -17.44 26.08
C SER A 405 -24.05 -17.88 25.23
N SER A 406 -25.22 -17.28 25.46
CA SER A 406 -26.43 -17.60 24.70
C SER A 406 -26.35 -17.07 23.26
N SER A 407 -25.93 -15.82 23.06
CA SER A 407 -25.70 -15.27 21.72
C SER A 407 -24.58 -16.01 20.99
N LYS A 408 -23.52 -16.41 21.70
CA LYS A 408 -22.42 -17.18 21.12
C LYS A 408 -22.87 -18.53 20.57
N ALA A 409 -23.71 -19.26 21.33
CA ALA A 409 -24.26 -20.55 20.90
C ALA A 409 -25.11 -20.45 19.62
N LEU A 410 -25.62 -19.26 19.29
CA LEU A 410 -26.41 -19.00 18.09
C LEU A 410 -25.56 -18.67 16.87
N ILE A 411 -24.32 -18.18 17.03
CA ILE A 411 -23.46 -17.76 15.90
C ILE A 411 -23.33 -18.86 14.83
N PRO A 412 -23.07 -20.15 15.16
CA PRO A 412 -22.93 -21.20 14.16
C PRO A 412 -24.23 -21.52 13.40
N THR A 413 -25.39 -21.21 13.99
CA THR A 413 -26.71 -21.56 13.45
C THR A 413 -27.42 -20.40 12.74
N LEU A 414 -26.81 -19.21 12.71
CA LEU A 414 -27.35 -18.04 12.02
C LEU A 414 -27.60 -18.30 10.54
N ALA A 415 -28.79 -17.92 10.06
CA ALA A 415 -29.13 -17.91 8.64
C ALA A 415 -28.35 -16.82 7.88
N LYS A 416 -28.25 -16.96 6.55
CA LYS A 416 -27.67 -15.93 5.67
C LYS A 416 -28.37 -14.59 5.89
N GLY A 417 -27.58 -13.53 6.07
CA GLY A 417 -28.07 -12.17 6.34
C GLY A 417 -28.44 -11.91 7.80
N CYS A 418 -28.45 -12.92 8.67
CA CYS A 418 -28.57 -12.71 10.11
C CYS A 418 -27.18 -12.51 10.75
N CYS A 419 -27.12 -11.64 11.75
CA CYS A 419 -25.91 -11.41 12.54
C CYS A 419 -26.26 -11.10 14.01
N VAL A 420 -25.34 -11.44 14.91
CA VAL A 420 -25.30 -10.92 16.27
C VAL A 420 -24.56 -9.58 16.25
N VAL A 421 -25.19 -8.54 16.79
CA VAL A 421 -24.60 -7.21 16.94
C VAL A 421 -24.36 -6.95 18.42
N THR A 422 -23.13 -6.57 18.76
CA THR A 422 -22.70 -6.33 20.15
C THR A 422 -21.56 -5.31 20.20
N GLY A 423 -21.30 -4.74 21.37
CA GLY A 423 -20.21 -3.80 21.60
C GLY A 423 -20.65 -2.51 22.29
N THR A 424 -19.74 -1.56 22.41
CA THR A 424 -19.90 -0.33 23.21
C THR A 424 -21.01 0.61 22.74
N ALA A 425 -21.48 0.49 21.50
CA ALA A 425 -22.59 1.28 20.98
C ALA A 425 -23.96 0.71 21.40
N PHE A 426 -24.02 -0.52 21.89
CA PHE A 426 -25.25 -1.26 22.20
C PHE A 426 -25.30 -1.61 23.69
N ASP A 427 -26.48 -1.49 24.29
CA ASP A 427 -26.64 -1.82 25.72
C ASP A 427 -26.64 -3.34 25.96
N LEU A 428 -27.12 -4.12 24.98
CA LEU A 428 -27.19 -5.59 25.01
C LEU A 428 -26.91 -6.16 23.60
N PRO A 429 -26.39 -7.39 23.49
CA PRO A 429 -26.33 -8.13 22.23
C PRO A 429 -27.72 -8.28 21.59
N MET A 430 -27.81 -8.07 20.29
CA MET A 430 -29.04 -8.21 19.53
C MET A 430 -28.83 -9.08 18.30
N ILE A 431 -29.84 -9.87 17.94
CA ILE A 431 -29.85 -10.60 16.67
C ILE A 431 -30.61 -9.76 15.64
N LEU A 432 -29.91 -9.40 14.57
CA LEU A 432 -30.47 -8.61 13.48
C LEU A 432 -30.52 -9.45 12.20
N LYS A 433 -31.62 -9.32 11.46
CA LYS A 433 -31.69 -9.71 10.05
C LYS A 433 -31.41 -8.48 9.20
N ILE A 434 -30.32 -8.52 8.44
CA ILE A 434 -29.92 -7.44 7.56
C ILE A 434 -30.60 -7.63 6.22
N ASP A 435 -31.53 -6.74 5.90
CA ASP A 435 -32.20 -6.76 4.61
C ASP A 435 -31.21 -6.52 3.47
N PRO A 436 -31.37 -7.23 2.34
CA PRO A 436 -30.56 -6.96 1.18
C PRO A 436 -30.88 -5.58 0.60
N LEU A 437 -29.87 -4.90 0.07
CA LEU A 437 -30.09 -3.66 -0.69
C LEU A 437 -30.93 -3.93 -1.96
N LEU A 438 -31.45 -2.87 -2.60
CA LEU A 438 -32.03 -2.98 -3.94
C LEU A 438 -31.01 -3.58 -4.90
N LYS A 439 -31.44 -4.40 -5.88
CA LYS A 439 -30.53 -5.19 -6.75
C LYS A 439 -29.38 -4.35 -7.34
N GLN A 440 -29.68 -3.14 -7.81
CA GLN A 440 -28.72 -2.18 -8.38
C GLN A 440 -27.69 -1.62 -7.37
N HIS A 441 -27.95 -1.71 -6.06
CA HIS A 441 -27.08 -1.23 -4.99
C HIS A 441 -26.48 -2.37 -4.16
N ARG A 442 -26.77 -3.64 -4.49
CA ARG A 442 -26.18 -4.79 -3.80
C ARG A 442 -24.70 -4.92 -4.16
N PRO A 443 -23.85 -5.33 -3.22
CA PRO A 443 -22.48 -5.73 -3.55
C PRO A 443 -22.52 -6.88 -4.56
N SER A 444 -21.57 -6.91 -5.50
CA SER A 444 -21.45 -7.96 -6.51
C SER A 444 -20.89 -9.27 -5.92
N SER A 445 -21.52 -9.76 -4.85
CA SER A 445 -21.12 -10.91 -4.04
C SER A 445 -22.06 -12.12 -4.22
N ASP A 446 -23.09 -12.01 -5.05
CA ASP A 446 -24.03 -13.10 -5.30
C ASP A 446 -23.34 -14.24 -6.07
N ASP A 447 -23.63 -15.48 -5.66
CA ASP A 447 -23.15 -16.67 -6.36
C ASP A 447 -23.71 -16.71 -7.78
N VAL A 448 -22.97 -17.33 -8.70
CA VAL A 448 -23.43 -17.52 -10.08
C VAL A 448 -24.73 -18.33 -10.06
N ASN A 449 -25.80 -17.79 -10.65
CA ASN A 449 -27.05 -18.52 -10.82
C ASN A 449 -26.85 -19.59 -11.90
N LEU A 450 -26.55 -20.83 -11.47
CA LEU A 450 -26.31 -21.95 -12.37
C LEU A 450 -27.56 -22.35 -13.16
N GLU A 451 -28.77 -22.13 -12.60
CA GLU A 451 -30.02 -22.43 -13.30
C GLU A 451 -30.22 -21.52 -14.51
N GLU A 452 -29.96 -20.21 -14.34
CA GLU A 452 -29.99 -19.25 -15.46
C GLU A 452 -28.84 -19.50 -16.45
N LEU A 453 -27.62 -19.79 -15.96
CA LEU A 453 -26.44 -19.96 -16.80
C LEU A 453 -26.49 -21.24 -17.64
N TRP A 454 -27.07 -22.32 -17.08
CA TRP A 454 -27.19 -23.61 -17.74
C TRP A 454 -28.56 -23.84 -18.36
N ALA A 455 -29.47 -22.86 -18.28
CA ALA A 455 -30.72 -22.89 -19.04
C ALA A 455 -30.35 -23.04 -20.52
N GLN A 456 -30.79 -24.15 -21.13
CA GLN A 456 -30.62 -24.32 -22.56
C GLN A 456 -31.42 -23.23 -23.29
N PRO A 457 -30.91 -22.71 -24.43
CA PRO A 457 -31.67 -21.77 -25.25
C PRO A 457 -33.04 -22.37 -25.52
N SER A 458 -34.10 -21.57 -25.34
CA SER A 458 -35.44 -21.97 -25.73
C SER A 458 -35.40 -22.34 -27.22
N VAL A 459 -35.67 -23.62 -27.54
CA VAL A 459 -35.68 -24.15 -28.91
C VAL A 459 -36.82 -23.52 -29.71
#